data_AF-A0A7K4FSW6-F1
#
_entry.id   AF-A0A7K4FSW6-F1
#
_cell.length_a   1.000
_cell.length_b   1.000
_cell.length_c   1.000
_cell.angle_alpha   90.00
_cell.angle_beta   90.00
_cell.angle_gamma   90.00
#
_symmetry.space_group_name_H-M   'P 1'
#
loop_
_entity.id
_entity.type
_entity.pdbx_description
1 polymer ?
#
loop_
_entity_poly.entity_id
_entity_poly.type
_entity_poly.pdbx_seq_one_letter_code
_entity_poly.pdbx_strand_id
1 'polypeptide(L)'
;MRSLKYTIPLALGIWWIPIASGIIDGFIASFTEKKITNSIISAALSSSIASAVYIFIAIKILVVPFLGNLLPFFAILFSAVDIGISLATAYFLSSRMIRTTIVGNSEVMEFYVNSQDEIEEKLRPFDNGCQQPVYSFSGENKVIVTRKCNGYQMKYEIMKEGKKYKVVLYLTADTM
;
A
#
# COMPACT_ATOMS: atom_id res chain seq x y z
N MET A 1 3.20 -24.35 -41.65
CA MET A 1 3.34 -24.72 -40.21
C MET A 1 4.56 -24.05 -39.55
N ARG A 2 4.70 -22.71 -39.61
CA ARG A 2 5.82 -21.98 -38.95
C ARG A 2 5.38 -21.17 -37.71
N SER A 3 4.10 -20.87 -37.52
CA SER A 3 3.64 -20.04 -36.38
C SER A 3 3.59 -20.80 -35.05
N LEU A 4 3.34 -22.12 -35.06
CA LEU A 4 3.22 -22.95 -33.86
C LEU A 4 4.49 -23.00 -32.98
N LYS A 5 5.68 -22.85 -33.59
CA LYS A 5 6.95 -22.94 -32.84
C LYS A 5 7.15 -21.77 -31.87
N TYR A 6 6.53 -20.63 -32.12
CA TYR A 6 6.66 -19.44 -31.28
C TYR A 6 5.47 -19.24 -30.33
N THR A 7 4.31 -19.85 -30.60
CA THR A 7 3.10 -19.62 -29.80
C THR A 7 3.14 -20.30 -28.42
N ILE A 8 3.77 -21.47 -28.32
CA ILE A 8 3.86 -22.23 -27.06
C ILE A 8 4.85 -21.59 -26.06
N PRO A 9 6.10 -21.24 -26.46
CA PRO A 9 7.02 -20.53 -25.58
C PRO A 9 6.50 -19.15 -25.18
N LEU A 10 5.80 -18.46 -26.09
CA LEU A 10 5.22 -17.15 -25.81
C LEU A 10 4.07 -17.24 -24.79
N ALA A 11 3.20 -18.25 -24.89
CA ALA A 11 2.14 -18.47 -23.92
C ALA A 11 2.70 -18.80 -22.51
N LEU A 12 3.73 -19.66 -22.44
CA LEU A 12 4.49 -19.94 -21.21
C LEU A 12 5.36 -18.77 -20.73
N GLY A 13 5.65 -17.80 -21.59
CA GLY A 13 6.35 -16.57 -21.22
C GLY A 13 5.40 -15.51 -20.68
N ILE A 14 4.12 -15.54 -21.06
CA ILE A 14 3.12 -14.51 -20.75
C ILE A 14 2.21 -14.91 -19.57
N TRP A 15 2.10 -16.20 -19.25
CA TRP A 15 1.19 -16.71 -18.21
C TRP A 15 1.44 -16.19 -16.78
N TRP A 16 2.66 -15.79 -16.43
CA TRP A 16 2.99 -15.27 -15.10
C TRP A 16 2.83 -13.75 -15.00
N ILE A 17 2.67 -13.06 -16.13
CA ILE A 17 2.56 -11.60 -16.20
C ILE A 17 1.41 -11.08 -15.31
N PRO A 18 0.21 -11.69 -15.32
CA PRO A 18 -0.88 -11.28 -14.42
C PRO A 18 -0.53 -11.38 -12.92
N ILE A 19 0.34 -12.30 -12.52
CA ILE A 19 0.71 -12.43 -11.10
C ILE A 19 1.67 -11.30 -10.71
N ALA A 20 2.64 -11.01 -11.58
CA ALA A 20 3.62 -9.96 -11.34
C ALA A 20 3.03 -8.55 -11.47
N SER A 21 2.11 -8.33 -12.42
CA SER A 21 1.43 -7.04 -12.60
C SER A 21 0.66 -6.63 -11.35
N GLY A 22 -0.10 -7.55 -10.76
CA GLY A 22 -0.91 -7.25 -9.59
C GLY A 22 -0.07 -6.79 -8.41
N ILE A 23 1.09 -7.41 -8.19
CA ILE A 23 2.04 -7.00 -7.14
C ILE A 23 2.56 -5.58 -7.43
N ILE A 24 2.96 -5.29 -8.67
CA ILE A 24 3.52 -3.99 -9.06
C ILE A 24 2.45 -2.90 -8.91
N ASP A 25 1.25 -3.12 -9.42
CA ASP A 25 0.16 -2.13 -9.36
C ASP A 25 -0.26 -1.87 -7.90
N GLY A 26 -0.39 -2.93 -7.10
CA GLY A 26 -0.66 -2.80 -5.66
C GLY A 26 0.43 -2.04 -4.91
N PHE A 27 1.69 -2.23 -5.31
CA PHE A 27 2.84 -1.49 -4.77
C PHE A 27 2.78 -0.01 -5.15
N ILE A 28 2.58 0.31 -6.43
CA ILE A 28 2.50 1.71 -6.91
C ILE A 28 1.33 2.45 -6.26
N ALA A 29 0.16 1.81 -6.20
CA ALA A 29 -1.02 2.34 -5.53
C ALA A 29 -0.76 2.60 -4.04
N SER A 30 0.01 1.74 -3.38
CA SER A 30 0.37 1.89 -1.96
C SER A 30 1.37 3.02 -1.69
N PHE A 31 2.23 3.39 -2.64
CA PHE A 31 3.15 4.52 -2.47
C PHE A 31 2.50 5.85 -2.82
N THR A 32 1.65 5.85 -3.86
CA THR A 32 1.05 7.08 -4.40
C THR A 32 -0.03 7.65 -3.48
N GLU A 33 -0.88 6.79 -2.90
CA GLU A 33 -2.07 7.26 -2.18
C GLU A 33 -1.84 7.39 -0.67
N LYS A 34 -2.23 8.52 -0.05
CA LYS A 34 -2.04 8.76 1.39
C LYS A 34 -3.00 8.02 2.31
N LYS A 35 -4.14 7.57 1.78
CA LYS A 35 -5.18 6.85 2.53
C LYS A 35 -5.26 5.42 2.04
N ILE A 36 -5.44 4.49 2.98
CA ILE A 36 -5.62 3.06 2.66
C ILE A 36 -6.79 2.87 1.69
N THR A 37 -7.91 3.56 1.90
CA THR A 37 -9.10 3.46 1.04
C THR A 37 -8.82 3.90 -0.39
N ASN A 38 -8.08 5.00 -0.57
CA ASN A 38 -7.72 5.47 -1.92
C ASN A 38 -6.71 4.53 -2.59
N SER A 39 -5.79 3.95 -1.81
CA SER A 39 -4.85 2.96 -2.32
C SER A 39 -5.57 1.71 -2.84
N ILE A 40 -6.59 1.23 -2.13
CA ILE A 40 -7.42 0.10 -2.58
C ILE A 40 -8.20 0.46 -3.85
N ILE A 41 -8.81 1.64 -3.92
CA ILE A 41 -9.60 2.07 -5.08
C ILE A 41 -8.71 2.24 -6.32
N SER A 42 -7.56 2.89 -6.17
CA SER A 42 -6.59 3.06 -7.26
C SER A 42 -6.01 1.72 -7.72
N ALA A 43 -5.69 0.81 -6.79
CA ALA A 43 -5.31 -0.57 -7.10
C ALA A 43 -6.41 -1.29 -7.88
N ALA A 44 -7.68 -1.19 -7.46
CA ALA A 44 -8.81 -1.81 -8.15
C ALA A 44 -8.97 -1.31 -9.59
N LEU A 45 -8.89 0.01 -9.80
CA LEU A 45 -9.06 0.63 -11.11
C LEU A 45 -7.89 0.27 -12.05
N SER A 46 -6.65 0.39 -11.58
CA SER A 46 -5.45 0.07 -12.36
C SER A 46 -5.42 -1.41 -12.76
N SER A 47 -5.62 -2.33 -11.80
CA SER A 47 -5.64 -3.77 -12.09
C SER A 47 -6.82 -4.17 -12.98
N SER A 48 -7.98 -3.52 -12.87
CA SER A 48 -9.11 -3.76 -13.80
C SER A 48 -8.78 -3.36 -15.24
N ILE A 49 -8.11 -2.21 -15.44
CA ILE A 49 -7.69 -1.74 -16.76
C ILE A 49 -6.61 -2.67 -17.33
N ALA A 50 -5.59 -3.02 -16.52
CA ALA A 50 -4.52 -3.93 -16.92
C ALA A 50 -5.09 -5.31 -17.30
N SER A 51 -6.02 -5.84 -16.51
CA SER A 51 -6.74 -7.07 -16.80
C SER A 51 -7.55 -7.00 -18.09
N ALA A 52 -8.25 -5.90 -18.37
CA ALA A 52 -9.00 -5.73 -19.62
C ALA A 52 -8.07 -5.75 -20.85
N VAL A 53 -6.91 -5.09 -20.76
CA VAL A 53 -5.87 -5.10 -21.81
C VAL A 53 -5.30 -6.50 -22.00
N TYR A 54 -5.00 -7.19 -20.89
CA TYR A 54 -4.50 -8.57 -20.93
C TYR A 54 -5.49 -9.52 -21.61
N ILE A 55 -6.77 -9.48 -21.24
CA ILE A 55 -7.84 -10.28 -21.85
C ILE A 55 -7.95 -9.97 -23.35
N PHE A 56 -7.88 -8.69 -23.73
CA PHE A 56 -7.92 -8.29 -25.14
C PHE A 56 -6.75 -8.89 -25.94
N ILE A 57 -5.52 -8.80 -25.43
CA ILE A 57 -4.33 -9.37 -26.05
C ILE A 57 -4.44 -10.90 -26.13
N ALA A 58 -4.87 -11.54 -25.04
CA ALA A 58 -5.04 -12.99 -24.95
C ALA A 58 -6.04 -13.52 -25.99
N ILE A 59 -7.17 -12.82 -26.19
CA ILE A 59 -8.23 -13.26 -27.10
C ILE A 59 -7.94 -12.89 -28.57
N LYS A 60 -7.44 -11.68 -28.83
CA LYS A 60 -7.33 -11.14 -30.19
C LYS A 60 -5.96 -11.34 -30.84
N ILE A 61 -4.90 -11.46 -30.04
CA ILE A 61 -3.53 -11.51 -30.55
C ILE A 61 -2.92 -12.90 -30.35
N LEU A 62 -3.15 -13.51 -29.18
CA LEU A 62 -2.64 -14.84 -28.82
C LEU A 62 -3.63 -15.95 -29.22
N VAL A 63 -3.66 -16.27 -30.52
CA VAL A 63 -4.36 -17.48 -30.98
C VAL A 63 -3.45 -18.69 -30.75
N VAL A 64 -3.58 -19.35 -29.58
CA VAL A 64 -2.90 -20.63 -29.33
C VAL A 64 -3.82 -21.76 -29.80
N PRO A 65 -3.53 -22.41 -30.94
CA PRO A 65 -4.41 -23.43 -31.53
C PRO A 65 -4.59 -24.67 -30.64
N PHE A 66 -3.71 -24.88 -29.65
CA PHE A 66 -3.77 -26.02 -28.73
C PHE A 66 -4.75 -25.82 -27.56
N LEU A 67 -5.06 -24.58 -27.18
CA LEU A 67 -5.96 -24.28 -26.06
C LEU A 67 -7.38 -23.93 -26.48
N GLY A 68 -7.65 -23.63 -27.76
CA GLY A 68 -9.01 -23.36 -28.24
C GLY A 68 -9.80 -22.41 -27.33
N ASN A 69 -10.94 -22.87 -26.80
CA ASN A 69 -11.82 -22.13 -25.89
C ASN A 69 -11.33 -22.05 -24.42
N LEU A 70 -10.25 -22.73 -24.05
CA LEU A 70 -9.69 -22.68 -22.69
C LEU A 70 -8.85 -21.43 -22.44
N LEU A 71 -8.27 -20.84 -23.49
CA LEU A 71 -7.40 -19.67 -23.35
C LEU A 71 -8.15 -18.42 -22.84
N PRO A 72 -9.35 -18.09 -23.35
CA PRO A 72 -10.18 -17.03 -22.78
C PRO A 72 -10.57 -17.32 -21.32
N PHE A 73 -10.86 -18.57 -20.98
CA PHE A 73 -11.20 -18.97 -19.61
C PHE A 73 -10.02 -18.74 -18.64
N PHE A 74 -8.82 -19.20 -19.01
CA PHE A 74 -7.62 -18.96 -18.20
C PHE A 74 -7.27 -17.48 -18.11
N ALA A 75 -7.47 -16.70 -19.18
CA ALA A 75 -7.23 -15.26 -19.15
C ALA A 75 -8.12 -14.55 -18.12
N ILE A 76 -9.42 -14.89 -18.09
CA ILE A 76 -10.36 -14.35 -17.10
C ILE A 76 -9.98 -14.79 -15.68
N LEU A 77 -9.65 -16.07 -15.50
CA LEU A 77 -9.24 -16.61 -14.20
C LEU A 77 -8.00 -15.89 -13.66
N PHE A 78 -6.96 -15.73 -14.48
CA PHE A 78 -5.73 -15.05 -14.08
C PHE A 78 -5.94 -13.56 -13.83
N SER A 79 -6.82 -12.89 -14.57
CA SER A 79 -7.22 -11.51 -14.28
C SER A 79 -7.93 -11.37 -12.94
N ALA A 80 -8.81 -12.31 -12.58
CA ALA A 80 -9.44 -12.29 -11.25
C ALA A 80 -8.42 -12.48 -10.12
N VAL A 81 -7.41 -13.34 -10.34
CA VAL A 81 -6.31 -13.55 -9.39
C VAL A 81 -5.42 -12.29 -9.30
N ASP A 82 -5.07 -11.67 -10.42
CA ASP A 82 -4.29 -10.42 -10.52
C ASP A 82 -4.92 -9.29 -9.69
N ILE A 83 -6.21 -9.04 -9.88
CA ILE A 83 -6.96 -8.03 -9.10
C ILE A 83 -6.92 -8.37 -7.60
N GLY A 84 -7.12 -9.65 -7.25
CA GLY A 84 -7.05 -10.10 -5.85
C GLY A 84 -5.69 -9.85 -5.21
N ILE A 85 -4.61 -10.16 -5.93
CA ILE A 85 -3.23 -9.94 -5.49
C ILE A 85 -2.94 -8.43 -5.38
N SER A 86 -3.39 -7.62 -6.33
CA SER A 86 -3.21 -6.17 -6.32
C SER A 86 -3.85 -5.53 -5.09
N LEU A 87 -5.11 -5.88 -4.81
CA LEU A 87 -5.83 -5.38 -3.64
C LEU A 87 -5.18 -5.82 -2.33
N ALA A 88 -4.78 -7.10 -2.23
CA ALA A 88 -4.10 -7.62 -1.05
C ALA A 88 -2.77 -6.91 -0.81
N THR A 89 -1.98 -6.70 -1.87
CA THR A 89 -0.69 -6.02 -1.82
C THR A 89 -0.84 -4.56 -1.41
N ALA A 90 -1.78 -3.83 -2.05
CA ALA A 90 -2.08 -2.44 -1.73
C ALA A 90 -2.51 -2.26 -0.27
N TYR A 91 -3.40 -3.14 0.23
CA TYR A 91 -3.86 -3.12 1.62
C TYR A 91 -2.74 -3.42 2.61
N PHE A 92 -1.97 -4.48 2.34
CA PHE A 92 -0.91 -4.93 3.24
C PHE A 92 0.20 -3.88 3.35
N LEU A 93 0.66 -3.35 2.22
CA LEU A 93 1.69 -2.31 2.18
C LEU A 93 1.18 -1.02 2.80
N SER A 94 0.01 -0.51 2.40
CA SER A 94 -0.49 0.77 2.93
C SER A 94 -0.71 0.73 4.43
N SER A 95 -1.04 -0.44 4.99
CA SER A 95 -1.32 -0.58 6.41
C SER A 95 -0.12 -0.95 7.28
N ARG A 96 1.03 -1.28 6.68
CA ARG A 96 2.30 -1.55 7.39
C ARG A 96 3.41 -0.53 7.08
N MET A 97 3.23 0.27 6.03
CA MET A 97 4.19 1.30 5.63
C MET A 97 4.27 2.39 6.68
N ILE A 98 5.51 2.75 7.02
CA ILE A 98 5.84 3.97 7.76
C ILE A 98 6.27 4.99 6.70
N ARG A 99 5.61 6.14 6.67
CA ARG A 99 5.94 7.22 5.75
C ARG A 99 6.64 8.32 6.50
N THR A 100 7.90 8.53 6.19
CA THR A 100 8.68 9.64 6.75
C THR A 100 8.75 10.76 5.74
N THR A 101 8.40 11.98 6.15
CA THR A 101 8.53 13.20 5.36
C THR A 101 9.33 14.21 6.17
N ILE A 102 10.38 14.77 5.59
CA ILE A 102 11.19 15.81 6.23
C ILE A 102 10.65 17.17 5.75
N VAL A 103 10.19 18.01 6.67
CA VAL A 103 9.66 19.34 6.40
C VAL A 103 10.48 20.36 7.19
N GLY A 104 11.46 20.99 6.53
CA GLY A 104 12.37 21.94 7.17
C GLY A 104 13.14 21.29 8.31
N ASN A 105 12.99 21.83 9.53
CA ASN A 105 13.60 21.31 10.77
C ASN A 105 12.73 20.28 11.52
N SER A 106 11.66 19.79 10.88
CA SER A 106 10.75 18.82 11.46
C SER A 106 10.69 17.53 10.64
N GLU A 107 10.75 16.40 11.32
CA GLU A 107 10.55 15.07 10.74
C GLU A 107 9.14 14.59 11.07
N VAL A 108 8.37 14.27 10.04
CA VAL A 108 6.98 13.81 10.16
C VAL A 108 6.92 12.33 9.79
N MET A 109 6.48 11.48 10.70
CA MET A 109 6.27 10.05 10.45
C MET A 109 4.79 9.71 10.53
N GLU A 110 4.23 9.15 9.46
CA GLU A 110 2.86 8.62 9.43
C GLU A 110 2.90 7.09 9.43
N PHE A 111 2.16 6.46 10.34
CA PHE A 111 2.04 5.00 10.38
C PHE A 111 0.69 4.55 10.92
N TYR A 112 0.33 3.30 10.62
CA TYR A 112 -0.88 2.65 11.11
C TYR A 112 -0.53 1.61 12.19
N VAL A 113 -1.41 1.49 13.18
CA VAL A 113 -1.35 0.55 14.31
C VAL A 113 -2.73 -0.03 14.62
N ASN A 114 -2.76 -1.23 15.20
CA ASN A 114 -4.00 -1.94 15.51
C ASN A 114 -4.50 -1.66 16.92
N SER A 115 -3.62 -1.28 17.85
CA SER A 115 -3.93 -0.99 19.25
C SER A 115 -3.18 0.25 19.75
N GLN A 116 -3.58 0.76 20.91
CA GLN A 116 -2.84 1.84 21.58
C GLN A 116 -1.49 1.36 22.12
N ASP A 117 -1.40 0.11 22.57
CA ASP A 117 -0.14 -0.48 23.07
C ASP A 117 0.95 -0.54 21.98
N GLU A 118 0.57 -0.86 20.74
CA GLU A 118 1.50 -0.83 19.58
C GLU A 118 2.05 0.59 19.31
N ILE A 119 1.31 1.64 19.69
CA ILE A 119 1.78 3.03 19.55
C ILE A 119 2.93 3.27 20.51
N GLU A 120 2.75 2.89 21.77
CA GLU A 120 3.79 3.07 22.80
C GLU A 120 5.03 2.24 22.49
N GLU A 121 4.86 1.01 22.00
CA GLU A 121 5.98 0.15 21.59
C GLU A 121 6.80 0.78 20.45
N LYS A 122 6.13 1.32 19.42
CA LYS A 122 6.80 2.01 18.29
C LYS A 122 7.41 3.35 18.68
N LEU A 123 6.86 4.04 19.68
CA LEU A 123 7.36 5.32 20.18
C LEU A 123 8.47 5.16 21.22
N ARG A 124 8.60 3.98 21.84
CA ARG A 124 9.61 3.68 22.87
C ARG A 124 11.04 4.09 22.51
N PRO A 125 11.54 3.92 21.27
CA PRO A 125 12.87 4.38 20.89
C PRO A 125 13.05 5.91 20.99
N PHE A 126 11.96 6.68 20.82
CA PHE A 126 11.95 8.14 20.81
C PHE A 126 11.63 8.76 22.18
N ASP A 127 11.30 7.94 23.18
CA ASP A 127 10.84 8.39 24.50
C ASP A 127 11.97 8.56 25.53
N ASN A 128 13.21 8.25 25.15
CA ASN A 128 14.35 8.33 26.04
C ASN A 128 14.65 9.80 26.42
N GLY A 129 14.40 10.16 27.68
CA GLY A 129 14.66 11.51 28.20
C GLY A 129 13.56 12.52 27.94
N CYS A 130 12.33 12.07 27.65
CA CYS A 130 11.17 12.94 27.48
C CYS A 130 10.44 13.22 28.82
N GLN A 131 9.87 14.42 28.95
CA GLN A 131 8.99 14.79 30.06
C GLN A 131 7.60 14.16 29.93
N GLN A 132 6.79 14.26 31.00
CA GLN A 132 5.43 13.73 31.02
C GLN A 132 4.58 14.27 29.85
N PRO A 133 3.75 13.40 29.23
CA PRO A 133 2.92 13.78 28.09
C PRO A 133 1.84 14.79 28.45
N VAL A 134 1.72 15.83 27.63
CA VAL A 134 0.59 16.76 27.65
C VAL A 134 -0.42 16.30 26.61
N TYR A 135 -1.61 15.90 27.07
CA TYR A 135 -2.72 15.50 26.24
C TYR A 135 -3.58 16.72 25.89
N SER A 136 -3.80 16.95 24.60
CA SER A 136 -4.80 17.89 24.11
C SER A 136 -5.80 17.13 23.22
N PHE A 137 -7.08 17.31 23.52
CA PHE A 137 -8.16 16.68 22.77
C PHE A 137 -8.66 17.68 21.73
N SER A 138 -8.58 17.32 20.45
CA SER A 138 -9.03 18.15 19.35
C SER A 138 -10.30 17.54 18.73
N GLY A 139 -11.40 17.55 19.49
CA GLY A 139 -12.67 16.90 19.13
C GLY A 139 -12.77 15.43 19.56
N GLU A 140 -13.88 14.77 19.23
CA GLU A 140 -14.21 13.41 19.74
C GLU A 140 -13.31 12.29 19.20
N ASN A 141 -12.64 12.49 18.05
CA ASN A 141 -11.91 11.42 17.34
C ASN A 141 -10.40 11.69 17.16
N LYS A 142 -9.86 12.74 17.80
CA LYS A 142 -8.45 13.14 17.63
C LYS A 142 -7.81 13.45 18.97
N VAL A 143 -6.83 12.62 19.33
CA VAL A 143 -5.98 12.83 20.51
C VAL A 143 -4.64 13.34 20.05
N ILE A 144 -4.21 14.48 20.58
CA ILE A 144 -2.90 15.07 20.32
C ILE A 144 -2.09 14.96 21.60
N VAL A 145 -0.93 14.31 21.52
CA VAL A 145 -0.02 14.17 22.65
C VAL A 145 1.28 14.88 22.33
N THR A 146 1.73 15.73 23.25
CA THR A 146 2.98 16.47 23.11
C THR A 146 3.91 16.13 24.27
N ARG A 147 5.14 15.74 23.95
CA ARG A 147 6.23 15.49 24.90
C ARG A 147 7.41 16.40 24.54
N LYS A 148 8.00 17.02 25.55
CA LYS A 148 9.28 17.74 25.39
C LYS A 148 10.41 16.79 25.75
N CYS A 149 11.38 16.66 24.86
CA CYS A 149 12.55 15.79 25.03
C CYS A 149 13.82 16.64 24.97
N ASN A 150 14.95 16.09 25.39
CA ASN A 150 16.22 16.83 25.37
C ASN A 150 16.68 17.08 23.91
N GLY A 151 16.47 18.30 23.42
CA GLY A 151 16.90 18.76 22.09
C GLY A 151 15.86 18.62 20.98
N TYR A 152 14.66 18.11 21.27
CA TYR A 152 13.55 18.04 20.33
C TYR A 152 12.18 17.98 21.02
N GLN A 153 11.15 18.47 20.33
CA GLN A 153 9.75 18.32 20.71
C GLN A 153 9.11 17.19 19.93
N MET A 154 8.53 16.23 20.64
CA MET A 154 7.77 15.12 20.06
C MET A 154 6.27 15.39 20.18
N LYS A 155 5.57 15.53 19.07
CA LYS A 155 4.10 15.66 19.03
C LYS A 155 3.53 14.51 18.20
N TYR A 156 2.58 13.75 18.70
CA TYR A 156 1.89 12.73 17.91
C TYR A 156 0.37 12.90 17.95
N GLU A 157 -0.26 12.71 16.79
CA GLU A 157 -1.71 12.79 16.62
C GLU A 157 -2.25 11.38 16.33
N ILE A 158 -3.21 10.92 17.13
CA ILE A 158 -3.87 9.62 16.96
C ILE A 158 -5.28 9.88 16.40
N MET A 159 -5.55 9.29 15.24
CA MET A 159 -6.84 9.35 14.55
C MET A 159 -7.36 7.93 14.31
N LYS A 160 -8.65 7.68 14.53
CA LYS A 160 -9.26 6.38 14.23
C LYS A 160 -9.69 6.32 12.77
N GLU A 161 -9.15 5.37 11.99
CA GLU A 161 -9.55 5.08 10.61
C GLU A 161 -10.04 3.63 10.50
N GLY A 162 -11.36 3.43 10.61
CA GLY A 162 -11.99 2.12 10.56
C GLY A 162 -11.61 1.22 11.76
N LYS A 163 -10.95 0.09 11.47
CA LYS A 163 -10.43 -0.85 12.49
C LYS A 163 -8.99 -0.55 12.94
N LYS A 164 -8.32 0.45 12.35
CA LYS A 164 -6.93 0.81 12.65
C LYS A 164 -6.83 2.25 13.17
N TYR A 165 -5.76 2.55 13.87
CA TYR A 165 -5.40 3.90 14.27
C TYR A 165 -4.30 4.42 13.34
N LYS A 166 -4.52 5.61 12.78
CA LYS A 166 -3.51 6.38 12.07
C LYS A 166 -2.79 7.27 13.10
N VAL A 167 -1.46 7.16 13.15
CA VAL A 167 -0.62 7.99 14.00
C VAL A 167 0.24 8.88 13.12
N VAL A 168 0.24 10.17 13.41
CA VAL A 168 1.11 11.16 12.76
C VAL A 168 2.03 11.74 13.83
N LEU A 169 3.29 11.33 13.80
CA LEU A 169 4.36 11.81 14.67
C LEU A 169 5.05 13.00 14.00
N TYR A 170 5.31 14.04 14.78
CA TYR A 170 6.08 15.22 14.44
C TYR A 170 7.24 15.31 15.43
N LEU A 171 8.46 15.26 14.93
CA LEU A 171 9.69 15.49 15.67
C LEU A 171 10.24 16.83 15.22
N THR A 172 10.19 17.84 16.06
CA THR A 172 10.72 19.18 15.75
C THR A 172 11.99 19.39 16.56
N ALA A 173 13.12 19.66 15.90
CA ALA A 173 14.34 20.00 16.62
C ALA A 173 14.16 21.34 17.38
N ASP A 174 14.55 21.39 18.64
CA ASP A 174 14.60 22.65 19.37
C ASP A 174 15.73 23.49 18.78
N THR A 175 15.39 24.57 18.08
CA THR A 175 16.36 25.60 17.69
C THR A 175 16.75 26.36 18.95
N MET A 176 17.86 25.97 19.57
CA MET A 176 18.60 26.84 20.50
C MET A 176 19.18 28.05 19.76
#